data_AF-A0A4V2G7Z5-F1
#
_entry.id   AF-A0A4V2G7Z5-F1
#
_cell.length_a   1.000
_cell.length_b   1.000
_cell.length_c   1.000
_cell.angle_alpha   90.00
_cell.angle_beta   90.00
_cell.angle_gamma   90.00
#
_symmetry.space_group_name_H-M   'P 1'
#
loop_
_entity.id
_entity.type
_entity.pdbx_description
1 polymer ?
#
loop_
_entity_poly.entity_id
_entity_poly.type
_entity_poly.pdbx_seq_one_letter_code
_entity_poly.pdbx_strand_id
1 'polypeptide(L)'
;MVTGTPAARPAAPGLRRTDHAALRLLAALLPAGFRDRQHAEWTGDLLALADSAPQDRRRYLIGAARTLPSLRRLVRHGGAGGTPVALPGGVRDTAARVLLLGLLWPILSWLLWIPARYYGFDIPGRLERGNHEFLIDPKTVWPLDGTPGWLDVIWLVPHLGAIAATFGPFLLTIVALVGGTATALRHGRRPAHLGALALIGLFAAFLGAVLFVMSIAWDLPTSDPILVALGVAAVALGATTRTLRRRARAGLIALGLAIIPLLVSFHTAAGHDMYVWFAD
;
A
#
# COMPACT_ATOMS: atom_id res chain seq x y z
N MET A 1 62.62 -23.49 10.96
CA MET A 1 62.43 -22.06 10.61
C MET A 1 61.78 -22.04 9.23
N VAL A 2 60.45 -21.91 9.17
CA VAL A 2 59.69 -22.01 7.91
C VAL A 2 59.61 -20.61 7.30
N THR A 3 60.34 -20.39 6.21
CA THR A 3 60.27 -19.17 5.39
C THR A 3 59.02 -19.23 4.51
N GLY A 4 57.91 -18.70 5.01
CA GLY A 4 56.70 -18.49 4.21
C GLY A 4 56.95 -17.44 3.13
N THR A 5 56.93 -17.86 1.87
CA THR A 5 56.96 -16.98 0.71
C THR A 5 55.68 -16.12 0.72
N PRO A 6 55.77 -14.78 0.65
CA PRO A 6 54.57 -13.94 0.56
C PRO A 6 53.87 -14.24 -0.77
N ALA A 7 52.67 -14.83 -0.69
CA ALA A 7 51.81 -15.03 -1.84
C ALA A 7 51.53 -13.65 -2.47
N ALA A 8 51.93 -13.48 -3.74
CA ALA A 8 51.63 -12.30 -4.52
C ALA A 8 50.11 -12.07 -4.52
N ARG A 9 49.67 -10.94 -3.97
CA ARG A 9 48.27 -10.51 -4.04
C ARG A 9 47.88 -10.49 -5.52
N PRO A 10 46.85 -11.23 -5.95
CA PRO A 10 46.38 -11.13 -7.33
C PRO A 10 45.96 -9.67 -7.58
N ALA A 11 46.43 -9.11 -8.69
CA ALA A 11 46.06 -7.76 -9.11
C ALA A 11 44.53 -7.65 -9.15
N ALA A 12 43.98 -6.62 -8.50
CA ALA A 12 42.53 -6.37 -8.52
C ALA A 12 42.04 -6.30 -9.98
N PRO A 13 41.00 -7.06 -10.37
CA PRO A 13 40.61 -7.17 -11.77
C PRO A 13 39.94 -5.86 -12.22
N GLY A 14 40.72 -4.97 -12.82
CA GLY A 14 40.23 -3.74 -13.43
C GLY A 14 39.30 -3.97 -14.63
N LEU A 15 38.64 -2.88 -15.07
CA LEU A 15 37.88 -2.85 -16.31
C LEU A 15 38.80 -3.05 -17.51
N ARG A 16 38.34 -3.81 -18.51
CA ARG A 16 39.10 -4.01 -19.75
C ARG A 16 39.01 -2.76 -20.61
N ARG A 17 39.99 -2.55 -21.51
CA ARG A 17 39.93 -1.47 -22.53
C ARG A 17 38.65 -1.55 -23.38
N THR A 18 38.20 -2.78 -23.67
CA THR A 18 36.95 -3.04 -24.40
C THR A 18 35.72 -2.57 -23.63
N ASP A 19 35.72 -2.73 -22.30
CA ASP A 19 34.61 -2.31 -21.43
C ASP A 19 34.50 -0.77 -21.45
N HIS A 20 35.63 -0.07 -21.32
CA HIS A 20 35.68 1.39 -21.45
C HIS A 20 35.20 1.88 -22.83
N ALA A 21 35.61 1.22 -23.91
CA ALA A 21 35.17 1.58 -25.26
C ALA A 21 33.65 1.40 -25.43
N ALA A 22 33.11 0.29 -24.93
CA ALA A 22 31.67 0.02 -24.96
C ALA A 22 30.88 1.04 -24.14
N LEU A 23 31.32 1.34 -22.91
CA LEU A 23 30.69 2.36 -22.07
C LEU A 23 30.70 3.75 -22.71
N ARG A 24 31.82 4.16 -23.30
CA ARG A 24 31.90 5.44 -24.04
C ARG A 24 30.92 5.48 -25.20
N LEU A 25 30.79 4.40 -25.96
CA LEU A 25 29.83 4.31 -27.06
C LEU A 25 28.39 4.42 -26.53
N LEU A 26 28.03 3.63 -25.52
CA LEU A 26 26.69 3.65 -24.91
C LEU A 26 26.35 5.03 -24.32
N ALA A 27 27.31 5.65 -23.65
CA ALA A 27 27.15 6.97 -23.04
C ALA A 27 27.04 8.08 -24.11
N ALA A 28 27.79 8.00 -25.20
CA ALA A 28 27.67 8.93 -26.33
C ALA A 28 26.26 8.91 -26.95
N LEU A 29 25.57 7.77 -26.89
CA LEU A 29 24.19 7.63 -27.34
C LEU A 29 23.16 8.30 -26.42
N LEU A 30 23.54 8.75 -25.22
CA LEU A 30 22.67 9.47 -24.30
C LEU A 30 22.83 11.00 -24.43
N PRO A 31 21.78 11.79 -24.10
CA PRO A 31 21.87 13.24 -24.02
C PRO A 31 22.89 13.71 -22.98
N ALA A 32 23.51 14.87 -23.21
CA ALA A 32 24.66 15.35 -22.43
C ALA A 32 24.42 15.37 -20.91
N GLY A 33 23.26 15.85 -20.45
CA GLY A 33 22.93 15.94 -19.02
C GLY A 33 22.75 14.60 -18.29
N PHE A 34 22.68 13.48 -19.01
CA PHE A 34 22.47 12.14 -18.42
C PHE A 34 23.66 11.20 -18.67
N ARG A 35 24.57 11.59 -19.57
CA ARG A 35 25.71 10.79 -20.01
C ARG A 35 26.64 10.44 -18.86
N ASP A 36 27.06 11.43 -18.09
CA ASP A 36 28.11 11.26 -17.08
C ASP A 36 27.63 10.41 -15.90
N ARG A 37 26.38 10.63 -15.48
CA ARG A 37 25.73 9.83 -14.43
C ARG A 37 25.58 8.37 -14.84
N GLN A 38 25.02 8.12 -16.02
CA GLN A 38 24.79 6.75 -16.47
C GLN A 38 26.10 6.02 -16.78
N HIS A 39 27.11 6.74 -17.29
CA HIS A 39 28.45 6.21 -17.46
C HIS A 39 29.07 5.78 -16.13
N ALA A 40 28.94 6.60 -15.07
CA ALA A 40 29.43 6.25 -13.74
C ALA A 40 28.72 5.02 -13.14
N GLU A 41 27.40 4.93 -13.28
CA GLU A 41 26.60 3.79 -12.81
C GLU A 41 27.01 2.49 -13.50
N TRP A 42 27.07 2.49 -14.83
CA TRP A 42 27.50 1.31 -15.59
C TRP A 42 28.97 0.93 -15.34
N THR A 43 29.82 1.92 -15.05
CA THR A 43 31.21 1.67 -14.64
C THR A 43 31.24 0.94 -13.29
N GLY A 44 30.42 1.37 -12.32
CA GLY A 44 30.29 0.72 -11.02
C GLY A 44 29.81 -0.72 -11.12
N ASP A 45 28.76 -0.96 -11.91
CA ASP A 45 28.23 -2.30 -12.13
C ASP A 45 29.23 -3.23 -12.81
N LEU A 46 29.98 -2.74 -13.81
CA LEU A 46 31.01 -3.54 -14.47
C LEU A 46 32.21 -3.83 -13.57
N LEU A 47 32.54 -2.94 -12.63
CA LEU A 47 33.54 -3.21 -11.59
C LEU A 47 33.03 -4.27 -10.60
N ALA A 48 31.77 -4.20 -10.17
CA ALA A 48 31.19 -5.22 -9.31
C ALA A 48 31.15 -6.61 -10.00
N LEU A 49 30.82 -6.65 -11.29
CA LEU A 49 30.89 -7.85 -12.12
C LEU A 49 32.33 -8.28 -12.40
N ALA A 50 33.29 -7.36 -12.34
CA ALA A 50 34.70 -7.67 -12.54
C ALA A 50 35.25 -8.54 -11.44
N ASP A 51 34.79 -8.31 -10.21
CA ASP A 51 35.19 -9.05 -9.02
C ASP A 51 34.38 -10.34 -8.83
N SER A 52 33.08 -10.32 -9.15
CA SER A 52 32.16 -11.43 -8.81
C SER A 52 31.88 -12.41 -9.95
N ALA A 53 31.69 -11.93 -11.19
CA ALA A 53 31.27 -12.76 -12.32
C ALA A 53 31.77 -12.20 -13.67
N PRO A 54 33.08 -12.33 -13.98
CA PRO A 54 33.69 -11.70 -15.16
C PRO A 54 33.05 -12.12 -16.50
N GLN A 55 32.50 -13.34 -16.57
CA GLN A 55 31.83 -13.88 -17.75
C GLN A 55 30.54 -13.12 -18.13
N ASP A 56 29.87 -12.48 -17.16
CA ASP A 56 28.57 -11.83 -17.38
C ASP A 56 28.70 -10.38 -17.88
N ARG A 57 29.90 -9.80 -17.89
CA ARG A 57 30.17 -8.43 -18.37
C ARG A 57 29.61 -8.18 -19.78
N ARG A 58 29.74 -9.15 -20.70
CA ARG A 58 29.22 -9.02 -22.07
C ARG A 58 27.69 -9.00 -22.09
N ARG A 59 27.05 -9.86 -21.29
CA ARG A 59 25.58 -9.91 -21.19
C ARG A 59 25.03 -8.61 -20.59
N TYR A 60 25.72 -8.10 -19.57
CA TYR A 60 25.41 -6.81 -18.96
C TYR A 60 25.48 -5.66 -19.99
N LEU A 61 26.57 -5.55 -20.76
CA LEU A 61 26.72 -4.52 -21.79
C LEU A 61 25.63 -4.61 -22.87
N ILE A 62 25.24 -5.82 -23.29
CA ILE A 62 24.12 -6.03 -24.21
C ILE A 62 22.80 -5.58 -23.56
N GLY A 63 22.59 -5.87 -22.28
CA GLY A 63 21.45 -5.40 -21.50
C GLY A 63 21.38 -3.87 -21.46
N ALA A 64 22.49 -3.21 -21.13
CA ALA A 64 22.62 -1.76 -21.13
C ALA A 64 22.36 -1.15 -22.52
N ALA A 65 22.82 -1.80 -23.59
CA ALA A 65 22.51 -1.37 -24.95
C ALA A 65 21.00 -1.46 -25.25
N ARG A 66 20.33 -2.52 -24.80
CA ARG A 66 18.87 -2.71 -24.99
C ARG A 66 18.03 -1.71 -24.20
N THR A 67 18.55 -1.14 -23.11
CA THR A 67 17.84 -0.10 -22.33
C THR A 67 18.05 1.31 -22.88
N LEU A 68 18.95 1.52 -23.84
CA LEU A 68 19.17 2.84 -24.44
C LEU A 68 17.90 3.51 -25.01
N PRO A 69 16.99 2.82 -25.75
CA PRO A 69 15.79 3.45 -26.26
C PRO A 69 14.84 3.94 -25.15
N SER A 70 14.71 3.19 -24.05
CA SER A 70 13.87 3.59 -22.91
C SER A 70 14.50 4.75 -22.14
N LEU A 71 15.83 4.73 -21.93
CA LEU A 71 16.57 5.83 -21.32
C LEU A 71 16.46 7.12 -22.16
N ARG A 72 16.62 7.02 -23.48
CA ARG A 72 16.42 8.16 -24.40
C ARG A 72 15.01 8.73 -24.33
N ARG A 73 13.99 7.87 -24.26
CA ARG A 73 12.59 8.31 -24.09
C ARG A 73 12.40 9.02 -22.76
N LEU A 74 12.94 8.47 -21.67
CA LEU A 74 12.84 9.04 -20.33
C LEU A 74 13.45 10.44 -20.25
N VAL A 75 14.64 10.63 -20.85
CA VAL A 75 15.29 11.94 -20.90
C VAL A 75 14.51 12.93 -21.78
N ARG A 76 13.99 12.50 -22.94
CA ARG A 76 13.17 13.36 -23.82
C ARG A 76 11.89 13.87 -23.16
N HIS A 77 11.33 13.12 -22.21
CA HIS A 77 10.12 13.50 -21.47
C HIS A 77 10.44 14.25 -20.16
N GLY A 78 11.67 14.76 -20.00
CA GLY A 78 12.06 15.61 -18.87
C GLY A 78 12.38 14.86 -17.56
N GLY A 79 12.53 13.53 -17.59
CA GLY A 79 12.78 12.71 -16.39
C GLY A 79 14.22 12.72 -15.86
N ALA A 80 15.10 13.58 -16.37
CA ALA A 80 16.55 13.49 -16.15
C ALA A 80 17.09 14.26 -14.91
N GLY A 81 16.23 14.88 -14.11
CA GLY A 81 16.61 15.50 -12.83
C GLY A 81 16.01 14.72 -11.67
N GLY A 82 16.86 14.07 -10.85
CA GLY A 82 16.43 13.03 -9.91
C GLY A 82 15.45 13.44 -8.80
N THR A 83 14.62 12.48 -8.41
CA THR A 83 14.04 12.23 -7.06
C THR A 83 13.19 10.95 -7.14
N PRO A 84 12.92 10.24 -6.02
CA PRO A 84 12.36 8.88 -6.02
C PRO A 84 11.14 8.81 -6.93
N VAL A 85 11.08 7.76 -7.77
CA VAL A 85 10.06 7.49 -8.79
C VAL A 85 8.79 8.27 -8.48
N ALA A 86 8.70 9.48 -9.05
CA ALA A 86 7.55 10.32 -8.84
C ALA A 86 6.41 9.59 -9.53
N LEU A 87 5.59 8.89 -8.73
CA LEU A 87 4.39 8.24 -9.21
C LEU A 87 3.68 9.23 -10.14
N PRO A 88 3.35 8.84 -11.38
CA PRO A 88 2.68 9.73 -12.33
C PRO A 88 1.53 10.45 -11.63
N GLY A 89 1.30 11.74 -11.89
CA GLY A 89 0.29 12.52 -11.15
C GLY A 89 -1.08 11.83 -11.06
N GLY A 90 -1.49 11.13 -12.13
CA GLY A 90 -2.71 10.32 -12.14
C GLY A 90 -2.72 9.14 -11.16
N VAL A 91 -1.57 8.52 -10.88
CA VAL A 91 -1.42 7.45 -9.87
C VAL A 91 -1.53 8.02 -8.47
N ARG A 92 -0.91 9.17 -8.18
CA ARG A 92 -1.05 9.83 -6.87
C ARG A 92 -2.48 10.28 -6.60
N ASP A 93 -3.15 10.85 -7.59
CA ASP A 93 -4.55 11.24 -7.47
C ASP A 93 -5.48 10.02 -7.29
N THR A 94 -5.18 8.89 -7.94
CA THR A 94 -5.92 7.64 -7.76
C THR A 94 -5.69 7.07 -6.36
N ALA A 95 -4.44 6.99 -5.91
CA ALA A 95 -4.09 6.53 -4.57
C ALA A 95 -4.74 7.41 -3.48
N ALA A 96 -4.72 8.74 -3.67
CA ALA A 96 -5.40 9.69 -2.79
C ALA A 96 -6.91 9.43 -2.71
N ARG A 97 -7.57 9.13 -3.83
CA ARG A 97 -9.01 8.80 -3.84
C ARG A 97 -9.29 7.46 -3.18
N VAL A 98 -8.47 6.45 -3.46
CA VAL A 98 -8.61 5.11 -2.85
C VAL A 98 -8.43 5.19 -1.34
N LEU A 99 -7.41 5.93 -0.86
CA LEU A 99 -7.22 6.13 0.57
C LEU A 99 -8.33 6.97 1.20
N LEU A 100 -8.77 8.04 0.53
CA LEU A 100 -9.84 8.88 1.06
C LEU A 100 -11.14 8.08 1.19
N LEU A 101 -11.56 7.35 0.15
CA LEU A 101 -12.78 6.54 0.21
C LEU A 101 -12.61 5.31 1.12
N GLY A 102 -11.46 4.64 1.02
CA GLY A 102 -11.16 3.42 1.74
C GLY A 102 -10.89 3.61 3.24
N LEU A 103 -10.50 4.80 3.69
CA LEU A 103 -10.38 5.13 5.12
C LEU A 103 -11.61 5.85 5.67
N LEU A 104 -12.26 6.71 4.88
CA LEU A 104 -13.45 7.44 5.32
C LEU A 104 -14.55 6.51 5.78
N TRP A 105 -14.84 5.49 4.97
CA TRP A 105 -15.92 4.57 5.28
C TRP A 105 -15.66 3.78 6.58
N PRO A 106 -14.52 3.08 6.77
CA PRO A 106 -14.29 2.31 7.99
C PRO A 106 -14.22 3.18 9.24
N ILE A 107 -13.53 4.33 9.15
CA ILE A 107 -13.38 5.25 10.29
C ILE A 107 -14.73 5.78 10.74
N LEU A 108 -15.57 6.27 9.81
CA LEU A 108 -16.89 6.79 10.17
C LEU A 108 -17.81 5.69 10.70
N SER A 109 -17.74 4.50 10.12
CA SER A 109 -18.53 3.36 10.57
C SER A 109 -18.15 2.96 12.00
N TRP A 110 -16.87 2.85 12.31
CA TRP A 110 -16.48 2.49 13.68
C TRP A 110 -16.71 3.64 14.67
N LEU A 111 -16.36 4.88 14.35
CA LEU A 111 -16.39 5.97 15.32
C LEU A 111 -17.78 6.57 15.55
N LEU A 112 -18.69 6.47 14.57
CA LEU A 112 -20.03 7.04 14.69
C LEU A 112 -21.07 5.96 14.85
N TRP A 113 -21.06 4.97 13.95
CA TRP A 113 -22.16 4.02 13.86
C TRP A 113 -22.18 2.99 14.99
N ILE A 114 -21.02 2.39 15.29
CA ILE A 114 -20.92 1.39 16.36
C ILE A 114 -21.26 2.01 17.72
N PRO A 115 -20.66 3.13 18.15
CA PRO A 115 -21.07 3.81 19.38
C PRO A 115 -22.54 4.21 19.38
N ALA A 116 -23.05 4.80 18.30
CA ALA A 116 -24.44 5.23 18.24
C ALA A 116 -25.42 4.06 18.48
N ARG A 117 -25.11 2.87 17.96
CA ARG A 117 -25.92 1.67 18.23
C ARG A 117 -25.68 1.12 19.63
N TYR A 118 -24.42 0.94 20.02
CA TYR A 118 -24.05 0.36 21.30
C TYR A 118 -24.71 1.11 22.47
N TYR A 119 -24.66 2.45 22.43
CA TYR A 119 -25.33 3.29 23.42
C TYR A 119 -26.83 3.47 23.14
N GLY A 120 -27.24 3.57 21.87
CA GLY A 120 -28.65 3.72 21.50
C GLY A 120 -29.54 2.55 21.92
N PHE A 121 -28.98 1.34 22.00
CA PHE A 121 -29.68 0.14 22.48
C PHE A 121 -29.49 -0.12 23.98
N ASP A 122 -28.77 0.73 24.70
CA ASP A 122 -28.44 0.54 26.12
C ASP A 122 -27.77 -0.82 26.38
N ILE A 123 -26.79 -1.20 25.56
CA ILE A 123 -26.07 -2.46 25.73
C ILE A 123 -25.37 -2.54 27.10
N PRO A 124 -24.67 -1.50 27.59
CA PRO A 124 -24.06 -1.53 28.92
C PRO A 124 -25.09 -1.79 30.03
N GLY A 125 -26.19 -1.04 30.06
CA GLY A 125 -27.22 -1.18 31.08
C GLY A 125 -27.93 -2.54 31.02
N ARG A 126 -28.04 -3.17 29.84
CA ARG A 126 -28.58 -4.52 29.68
C ARG A 126 -27.62 -5.60 30.21
N LEU A 127 -26.32 -5.45 29.95
CA LEU A 127 -25.29 -6.37 30.46
C LEU A 127 -25.20 -6.28 31.99
N GLU A 128 -25.25 -5.08 32.56
CA GLU A 128 -25.24 -4.85 34.02
C GLU A 128 -26.46 -5.43 34.73
N ARG A 129 -27.63 -5.41 34.09
CA ARG A 129 -28.89 -5.94 34.66
C ARG A 129 -28.98 -7.47 34.67
N GLY A 130 -27.98 -8.19 34.15
CA GLY A 130 -27.71 -9.60 34.44
C GLY A 130 -28.77 -10.64 34.06
N ASN A 131 -29.93 -10.26 33.55
CA ASN A 131 -31.00 -11.22 33.31
C ASN A 131 -30.80 -12.00 32.00
N HIS A 132 -30.30 -13.22 32.16
CA HIS A 132 -30.39 -14.31 31.18
C HIS A 132 -31.87 -14.64 30.78
N GLU A 133 -32.85 -13.98 31.41
CA GLU A 133 -34.29 -14.07 31.13
C GLU A 133 -34.81 -13.06 30.09
N PHE A 134 -34.01 -12.09 29.64
CA PHE A 134 -34.33 -11.42 28.38
C PHE A 134 -34.00 -12.39 27.25
N LEU A 135 -35.00 -13.20 26.86
CA LEU A 135 -34.99 -14.18 25.77
C LEU A 135 -34.57 -13.63 24.40
N ILE A 136 -34.30 -12.32 24.31
CA ILE A 136 -33.74 -11.65 23.16
C ILE A 136 -32.32 -11.29 23.59
N ASP A 137 -31.40 -12.21 23.31
CA ASP A 137 -29.97 -11.92 23.33
C ASP A 137 -29.76 -10.56 22.63
N PRO A 138 -29.04 -9.58 23.20
CA PRO A 138 -28.70 -8.36 22.47
C PRO A 138 -28.10 -8.63 21.07
N LYS A 139 -27.59 -9.86 20.85
CA LYS A 139 -27.16 -10.43 19.57
C LYS A 139 -28.30 -10.85 18.63
N THR A 140 -29.47 -11.25 19.13
CA THR A 140 -30.66 -11.58 18.30
C THR A 140 -31.34 -10.34 17.71
N VAL A 141 -31.09 -9.14 18.26
CA VAL A 141 -31.52 -7.86 17.65
C VAL A 141 -30.62 -7.49 16.44
N TRP A 142 -29.70 -8.36 16.05
CA TRP A 142 -28.75 -8.19 14.97
C TRP A 142 -29.12 -9.02 13.73
N PRO A 143 -29.15 -8.43 12.53
CA PRO A 143 -29.76 -7.16 12.18
C PRO A 143 -31.27 -7.26 11.91
N LEU A 144 -31.90 -8.45 12.04
CA LEU A 144 -33.16 -8.76 11.35
C LEU A 144 -34.41 -8.75 12.25
N ASP A 145 -34.29 -8.95 13.56
CA ASP A 145 -35.48 -9.01 14.41
C ASP A 145 -35.94 -7.61 14.84
N GLY A 146 -37.06 -7.18 14.27
CA GLY A 146 -37.72 -5.90 14.58
C GLY A 146 -37.30 -4.72 13.71
N THR A 147 -36.22 -4.85 12.94
CA THR A 147 -35.85 -3.86 11.92
C THR A 147 -36.70 -4.09 10.66
N PRO A 148 -37.43 -3.10 10.16
CA PRO A 148 -38.09 -3.21 8.86
C PRO A 148 -37.05 -3.59 7.79
N GLY A 149 -37.23 -4.68 7.06
CA GLY A 149 -36.18 -5.21 6.17
C GLY A 149 -35.69 -4.27 5.06
N TRP A 150 -36.41 -3.18 4.77
CA TRP A 150 -35.93 -2.13 3.86
C TRP A 150 -34.80 -1.28 4.46
N LEU A 151 -34.72 -1.20 5.79
CA LEU A 151 -33.62 -0.53 6.49
C LEU A 151 -32.34 -1.37 6.44
N ASP A 152 -32.41 -2.69 6.25
CA ASP A 152 -31.23 -3.59 6.26
C ASP A 152 -30.14 -3.15 5.29
N VAL A 153 -30.52 -2.64 4.13
CA VAL A 153 -29.58 -2.11 3.12
C VAL A 153 -28.84 -0.88 3.66
N ILE A 154 -29.53 -0.04 4.43
CA ILE A 154 -28.95 1.14 5.08
C ILE A 154 -28.01 0.73 6.20
N TRP A 155 -28.30 -0.37 6.93
CA TRP A 155 -27.42 -0.86 8.00
C TRP A 155 -26.22 -1.66 7.51
N LEU A 156 -26.37 -2.39 6.40
CA LEU A 156 -25.33 -3.25 5.84
C LEU A 156 -24.06 -2.47 5.48
N VAL A 157 -24.23 -1.30 4.88
CA VAL A 157 -23.14 -0.42 4.44
C VAL A 157 -22.20 -0.02 5.61
N PRO A 158 -22.66 0.68 6.65
CA PRO A 158 -21.81 1.02 7.79
C PRO A 158 -21.38 -0.21 8.58
N HIS A 159 -22.17 -1.28 8.63
CA HIS A 159 -21.76 -2.53 9.27
C HIS A 159 -20.51 -3.15 8.60
N LEU A 160 -20.52 -3.28 7.27
CA LEU A 160 -19.34 -3.70 6.50
C LEU A 160 -18.14 -2.75 6.70
N GLY A 161 -18.40 -1.48 6.99
CA GLY A 161 -17.36 -0.52 7.34
C GLY A 161 -16.74 -0.74 8.69
N ALA A 162 -17.56 -1.05 9.69
CA ALA A 162 -17.08 -1.42 11.01
C ALA A 162 -16.25 -2.71 10.91
N ILE A 163 -16.71 -3.73 10.17
CA ILE A 163 -15.91 -4.93 9.85
C ILE A 163 -14.56 -4.53 9.22
N ALA A 164 -14.53 -3.60 8.27
CA ALA A 164 -13.27 -3.11 7.68
C ALA A 164 -12.34 -2.45 8.69
N ALA A 165 -12.88 -1.72 9.66
CA ALA A 165 -12.09 -1.08 10.71
C ALA A 165 -11.50 -2.10 11.67
N THR A 166 -12.24 -3.17 11.95
CA THR A 166 -11.88 -4.22 12.89
C THR A 166 -10.92 -5.26 12.29
N PHE A 167 -11.20 -5.76 11.10
CA PHE A 167 -10.43 -6.83 10.44
C PHE A 167 -9.35 -6.30 9.49
N GLY A 168 -9.15 -4.97 9.46
CA GLY A 168 -8.02 -4.33 8.77
C GLY A 168 -8.05 -4.42 7.24
N PRO A 169 -6.88 -4.50 6.57
CA PRO A 169 -6.68 -4.14 5.16
C PRO A 169 -7.46 -4.96 4.13
N PHE A 170 -8.10 -6.06 4.53
CA PHE A 170 -8.86 -6.92 3.63
C PHE A 170 -9.90 -6.14 2.81
N LEU A 171 -10.60 -5.19 3.43
CA LEU A 171 -11.62 -4.38 2.76
C LEU A 171 -11.05 -3.21 1.93
N LEU A 172 -9.90 -2.64 2.29
CA LEU A 172 -9.17 -1.70 1.43
C LEU A 172 -8.76 -2.33 0.10
N THR A 173 -8.46 -3.63 0.14
CA THR A 173 -8.18 -4.43 -1.03
C THR A 173 -9.39 -4.56 -1.95
N ILE A 174 -10.57 -4.77 -1.39
CA ILE A 174 -11.84 -4.83 -2.12
C ILE A 174 -12.19 -3.45 -2.71
N VAL A 175 -12.02 -2.37 -1.94
CA VAL A 175 -12.23 -1.00 -2.41
C VAL A 175 -11.24 -0.63 -3.52
N ALA A 176 -9.97 -1.03 -3.40
CA ALA A 176 -8.96 -0.83 -4.44
C ALA A 176 -9.25 -1.67 -5.69
N LEU A 177 -9.74 -2.90 -5.52
CA LEU A 177 -10.14 -3.79 -6.61
C LEU A 177 -11.35 -3.24 -7.36
N VAL A 178 -12.42 -2.87 -6.66
CA VAL A 178 -13.66 -2.34 -7.23
C VAL A 178 -13.43 -0.96 -7.85
N GLY A 179 -12.72 -0.08 -7.14
CA GLY A 179 -12.36 1.24 -7.66
C GLY A 179 -11.41 1.14 -8.87
N GLY A 180 -10.43 0.25 -8.82
CA GLY A 180 -9.49 0.01 -9.91
C GLY A 180 -10.17 -0.56 -11.15
N THR A 181 -11.04 -1.56 -10.98
CA THR A 181 -11.82 -2.17 -12.07
C THR A 181 -12.82 -1.18 -12.68
N ALA A 182 -13.60 -0.44 -11.86
CA ALA A 182 -14.53 0.57 -12.37
C ALA A 182 -13.82 1.68 -13.16
N THR A 183 -12.65 2.12 -12.70
CA THR A 183 -11.84 3.13 -13.40
C THR A 183 -11.25 2.58 -14.70
N ALA A 184 -10.83 1.31 -14.70
CA ALA A 184 -10.32 0.64 -15.90
C ALA A 184 -11.39 0.45 -16.98
N LEU A 185 -12.59 0.02 -16.56
CA LEU A 185 -13.76 -0.14 -17.43
C LEU A 185 -14.18 1.20 -18.04
N ARG A 186 -14.18 2.28 -17.25
CA ARG A 186 -14.53 3.64 -17.73
C ARG A 186 -13.55 4.24 -18.74
N HIS A 187 -12.31 3.76 -18.81
CA HIS A 187 -11.28 4.35 -19.66
C HIS A 187 -10.94 3.53 -20.91
N GLY A 188 -11.66 2.44 -21.17
CA GLY A 188 -11.59 1.71 -22.45
C GLY A 188 -10.16 1.32 -22.87
N ARG A 189 -9.25 1.09 -21.91
CA ARG A 189 -7.84 0.86 -22.21
C ARG A 189 -7.60 -0.61 -22.56
N ARG A 190 -6.63 -0.81 -23.48
CA ARG A 190 -6.17 -2.08 -24.05
C ARG A 190 -6.20 -3.24 -23.04
N PRO A 191 -6.58 -4.46 -23.45
CA PRO A 191 -6.79 -5.63 -22.57
C PRO A 191 -5.60 -5.95 -21.64
N ALA A 192 -4.37 -5.61 -22.05
CA ALA A 192 -3.18 -5.75 -21.22
C ALA A 192 -3.21 -4.93 -19.91
N HIS A 193 -3.85 -3.75 -19.90
CA HIS A 193 -4.00 -2.92 -18.69
C HIS A 193 -5.06 -3.49 -17.73
N LEU A 194 -6.12 -4.10 -18.27
CA LEU A 194 -7.13 -4.81 -17.47
C LEU A 194 -6.50 -6.04 -16.80
N GLY A 195 -5.67 -6.79 -17.54
CA GLY A 195 -4.92 -7.92 -16.98
C GLY A 195 -3.98 -7.51 -15.85
N ALA A 196 -3.22 -6.42 -16.03
CA ALA A 196 -2.32 -5.92 -14.98
C ALA A 196 -3.07 -5.44 -13.72
N LEU A 197 -4.21 -4.76 -13.89
CA LEU A 197 -5.05 -4.33 -12.76
C LEU A 197 -5.72 -5.50 -12.05
N ALA A 198 -6.19 -6.50 -12.80
CA ALA A 198 -6.71 -7.74 -12.23
C ALA A 198 -5.62 -8.47 -11.43
N LEU A 199 -4.38 -8.53 -11.93
CA LEU A 199 -3.26 -9.17 -11.23
C LEU A 199 -2.86 -8.42 -9.96
N ILE A 200 -2.82 -7.08 -10.00
CA ILE A 200 -2.57 -6.24 -8.81
C ILE A 200 -3.68 -6.44 -7.79
N GLY A 201 -4.94 -6.47 -8.24
CA GLY A 201 -6.09 -6.73 -7.40
C GLY A 201 -6.07 -8.12 -6.76
N LEU A 202 -5.74 -9.15 -7.54
CA LEU A 202 -5.62 -10.53 -7.09
C LEU A 202 -4.45 -10.71 -6.11
N PHE A 203 -3.31 -10.08 -6.39
CA PHE A 203 -2.15 -10.07 -5.50
C PHE A 203 -2.45 -9.36 -4.18
N ALA A 204 -3.11 -8.21 -4.25
CA ALA A 204 -3.52 -7.50 -3.05
C ALA A 204 -4.54 -8.35 -2.25
N ALA A 205 -5.50 -9.01 -2.91
CA ALA A 205 -6.48 -9.90 -2.27
C ALA A 205 -5.81 -11.10 -1.60
N PHE A 206 -4.84 -11.70 -2.28
CA PHE A 206 -4.01 -12.78 -1.73
C PHE A 206 -3.20 -12.29 -0.51
N LEU A 207 -2.55 -11.14 -0.60
CA LEU A 207 -1.80 -10.56 0.51
C LEU A 207 -2.71 -10.24 1.69
N GLY A 208 -3.92 -9.71 1.44
CA GLY A 208 -4.95 -9.50 2.46
C GLY A 208 -5.35 -10.81 3.16
N ALA A 209 -5.55 -11.89 2.40
CA ALA A 209 -5.85 -13.22 2.95
C ALA A 209 -4.71 -13.81 3.77
N VAL A 210 -3.46 -13.66 3.32
CA VAL A 210 -2.29 -14.11 4.07
C VAL A 210 -2.17 -13.35 5.40
N LEU A 211 -2.34 -12.02 5.37
CA LEU A 211 -2.30 -11.20 6.58
C LEU A 211 -3.44 -11.55 7.55
N PHE A 212 -4.63 -11.88 7.05
CA PHE A 212 -5.77 -12.34 7.85
C PHE A 212 -5.54 -13.71 8.50
N VAL A 213 -4.94 -14.66 7.78
CA VAL A 213 -4.62 -15.98 8.34
C VAL A 213 -3.50 -15.88 9.38
N MET A 214 -2.47 -15.08 9.12
CA MET A 214 -1.40 -14.77 10.09
C MET A 214 -1.97 -14.11 11.34
N SER A 215 -2.95 -13.24 11.14
CA SER A 215 -3.68 -12.53 12.17
C SER A 215 -4.37 -13.46 13.17
N ILE A 216 -5.15 -14.40 12.65
CA ILE A 216 -5.84 -15.40 13.46
C ILE A 216 -4.84 -16.34 14.14
N ALA A 217 -3.78 -16.74 13.42
CA ALA A 217 -2.84 -17.74 13.92
C ALA A 217 -1.91 -17.22 15.03
N TRP A 218 -1.71 -15.90 15.16
CA TRP A 218 -0.72 -15.31 16.06
C TRP A 218 -1.33 -14.47 17.18
N ASP A 219 -2.66 -14.43 17.29
CA ASP A 219 -3.41 -13.67 18.31
C ASP A 219 -2.95 -12.19 18.40
N LEU A 220 -2.49 -11.66 17.27
CA LEU A 220 -2.05 -10.28 17.16
C LEU A 220 -3.30 -9.39 17.05
N PRO A 221 -3.34 -8.21 17.69
CA PRO A 221 -4.31 -7.17 17.31
C PRO A 221 -3.92 -6.67 15.91
N THR A 222 -4.54 -7.24 14.88
CA THR A 222 -3.98 -7.31 13.52
C THR A 222 -4.23 -6.13 12.62
N SER A 223 -4.96 -5.15 13.13
CA SER A 223 -5.32 -3.93 12.43
C SER A 223 -4.31 -2.79 12.63
N ASP A 224 -3.59 -2.76 13.77
CA ASP A 224 -2.99 -1.52 14.24
C ASP A 224 -1.81 -1.01 13.40
N PRO A 225 -0.78 -1.81 13.07
CA PRO A 225 0.37 -1.31 12.31
C PRO A 225 -0.02 -0.87 10.90
N ILE A 226 -1.02 -1.53 10.32
CA ILE A 226 -1.47 -1.29 8.95
C ILE A 226 -2.35 -0.05 8.90
N LEU A 227 -3.29 0.11 9.84
CA LEU A 227 -4.07 1.34 9.97
C LEU A 227 -3.14 2.54 10.23
N VAL A 228 -2.15 2.42 11.11
CA VAL A 228 -1.14 3.47 11.32
C VAL A 228 -0.41 3.81 10.02
N ALA A 229 0.07 2.81 9.29
CA ALA A 229 0.77 3.03 8.02
C ALA A 229 -0.12 3.73 6.98
N LEU A 230 -1.39 3.34 6.89
CA LEU A 230 -2.37 3.97 5.99
C LEU A 230 -2.70 5.41 6.41
N GLY A 231 -2.78 5.70 7.70
CA GLY A 231 -2.97 7.04 8.23
C GLY A 231 -1.80 7.95 7.91
N VAL A 232 -0.58 7.48 8.16
CA VAL A 232 0.65 8.18 7.81
C VAL A 232 0.70 8.43 6.30
N ALA A 233 0.38 7.42 5.48
CA ALA A 233 0.32 7.57 4.04
C ALA A 233 -0.73 8.61 3.60
N ALA A 234 -1.91 8.63 4.22
CA ALA A 234 -2.96 9.61 3.95
C ALA A 234 -2.51 11.04 4.30
N VAL A 235 -1.93 11.26 5.49
CA VAL A 235 -1.38 12.57 5.89
C VAL A 235 -0.27 13.01 4.93
N ALA A 236 0.67 12.11 4.63
CA ALA A 236 1.78 12.41 3.72
C ALA A 236 1.28 12.78 2.32
N LEU A 237 0.31 12.04 1.77
CA LEU A 237 -0.29 12.34 0.46
C LEU A 237 -1.07 13.65 0.47
N GLY A 238 -1.86 13.92 1.52
CA GLY A 238 -2.59 15.19 1.65
C GLY A 238 -1.67 16.40 1.79
N ALA A 239 -0.57 16.27 2.52
CA ALA A 239 0.42 17.32 2.71
C ALA A 239 1.24 17.59 1.44
N THR A 240 1.70 16.54 0.75
CA THR A 240 2.69 16.65 -0.34
C THR A 240 2.08 16.78 -1.73
N THR A 241 0.83 16.33 -1.94
CA THR A 241 0.22 16.31 -3.29
C THR A 241 -0.48 17.63 -3.60
N ARG A 242 0.25 18.56 -4.24
CA ARG A 242 -0.26 19.90 -4.61
C ARG A 242 -1.33 19.90 -5.71
N THR A 243 -1.45 18.81 -6.48
CA THR A 243 -2.44 18.67 -7.57
C THR A 243 -3.85 18.39 -7.06
N LEU A 244 -3.99 17.92 -5.81
CA LEU A 244 -5.29 17.65 -5.20
C LEU A 244 -6.01 18.95 -4.83
N ARG A 245 -7.34 18.96 -5.01
CA ARG A 245 -8.21 20.03 -4.52
C ARG A 245 -8.00 20.22 -3.00
N ARG A 246 -8.04 21.46 -2.52
CA ARG A 246 -7.86 21.81 -1.09
C ARG A 246 -8.74 20.95 -0.15
N ARG A 247 -9.99 20.68 -0.54
CA ARG A 247 -10.92 19.81 0.21
C ARG A 247 -10.44 18.37 0.33
N ALA A 248 -9.90 17.78 -0.74
CA ALA A 248 -9.39 16.40 -0.71
C ALA A 248 -8.10 16.30 0.13
N ARG A 249 -7.24 17.32 0.08
CA ARG A 249 -6.05 17.40 0.93
C ARG A 249 -6.42 17.47 2.40
N ALA A 250 -7.33 18.38 2.75
CA ALA A 250 -7.83 18.51 4.12
C ALA A 250 -8.51 17.23 4.60
N GLY A 251 -9.32 16.59 3.73
CA GLY A 251 -9.98 15.31 4.02
C GLY A 251 -8.98 14.18 4.30
N LEU A 252 -7.93 14.02 3.48
CA LEU A 252 -6.89 13.02 3.72
C LEU A 252 -6.14 13.24 5.04
N ILE A 253 -5.80 14.50 5.34
CA ILE A 253 -5.11 14.84 6.59
C ILE A 253 -6.02 14.54 7.78
N ALA A 254 -7.28 15.00 7.73
CA ALA A 254 -8.26 14.75 8.78
C ALA A 254 -8.49 13.24 8.99
N LEU A 255 -8.60 12.46 7.91
CA LEU A 255 -8.77 11.01 7.97
C LEU A 255 -7.55 10.30 8.54
N GLY A 256 -6.36 10.69 8.12
CA GLY A 256 -5.14 10.11 8.67
C GLY A 256 -4.98 10.40 10.17
N LEU A 257 -5.39 11.60 10.61
CA LEU A 257 -5.45 11.94 12.04
C LEU A 257 -6.60 11.25 12.79
N ALA A 258 -7.68 10.89 12.12
CA ALA A 258 -8.81 10.16 12.72
C ALA A 258 -8.47 8.69 13.06
N ILE A 259 -7.31 8.18 12.61
CA ILE A 259 -6.83 6.83 12.97
C ILE A 259 -6.39 6.73 14.43
N ILE A 260 -5.59 7.69 14.93
CA ILE A 260 -6.01 8.49 16.08
C ILE A 260 -7.02 7.89 17.08
N PRO A 261 -8.21 8.51 17.19
CA PRO A 261 -9.27 8.03 18.07
C PRO A 261 -9.76 6.62 17.75
N LEU A 262 -9.63 6.13 16.51
CA LEU A 262 -9.97 4.75 16.16
C LEU A 262 -9.11 3.74 16.94
N LEU A 263 -7.79 3.89 16.91
CA LEU A 263 -6.86 3.04 17.65
C LEU A 263 -7.05 3.17 19.16
N VAL A 264 -7.24 4.40 19.64
CA VAL A 264 -7.53 4.66 21.06
C VAL A 264 -8.78 3.90 21.48
N SER A 265 -9.84 3.89 20.65
CA SER A 265 -11.08 3.19 21.00
C SER A 265 -10.84 1.71 21.28
N PHE A 266 -10.06 1.00 20.45
CA PHE A 266 -9.73 -0.42 20.67
C PHE A 266 -8.96 -0.70 21.96
N HIS A 267 -8.32 0.32 22.55
CA HIS A 267 -7.53 0.20 23.78
C HIS A 267 -8.25 0.75 25.02
N THR A 268 -9.48 1.24 24.88
CA THR A 268 -10.33 1.61 26.03
C THR A 268 -11.21 0.46 26.43
N ALA A 269 -11.57 0.36 27.73
CA ALA A 269 -12.51 -0.66 28.22
C ALA A 269 -13.84 -0.62 27.43
N ALA A 270 -14.43 0.57 27.30
CA ALA A 270 -15.66 0.75 26.53
C ALA A 270 -15.52 0.32 25.06
N GLY A 271 -14.38 0.57 24.42
CA GLY A 271 -14.17 0.15 23.04
C GLY A 271 -13.83 -1.32 22.88
N HIS A 272 -13.24 -1.96 23.89
CA HIS A 272 -13.14 -3.41 23.95
C HIS A 272 -14.52 -4.05 24.09
N ASP A 273 -15.39 -3.53 24.96
CA ASP A 273 -16.76 -4.04 25.11
C ASP A 273 -17.57 -3.86 23.82
N MET A 274 -17.44 -2.71 23.16
CA MET A 274 -18.03 -2.47 21.83
C MET A 274 -17.50 -3.45 20.78
N TYR A 275 -16.20 -3.76 20.82
CA TYR A 275 -15.59 -4.73 19.91
C TYR A 275 -16.12 -6.14 20.14
N VAL A 276 -16.16 -6.59 21.38
CA VAL A 276 -16.68 -7.92 21.75
C VAL A 276 -18.15 -8.04 21.34
N TRP A 277 -18.96 -7.03 21.65
CA TRP A 277 -20.37 -6.99 21.23
C TRP A 277 -20.56 -7.00 19.71
N PHE A 278 -19.66 -6.36 18.96
CA PHE A 278 -19.73 -6.31 17.50
C PHE A 278 -19.22 -7.58 16.82
N ALA A 279 -18.25 -8.27 17.43
CA ALA A 279 -17.62 -9.47 16.89
C ALA A 279 -18.40 -10.76 17.19
N ASP A 280 -19.17 -10.76 18.28
CA ASP A 280 -20.13 -11.81 18.65
C ASP A 280 -21.36 -11.85 17.74
#